data_AF-A0A1Q3QU91-F1
#
_entry.id   AF-A0A1Q3QU91-F1
#
_cell.length_a   1.000
_cell.length_b   1.000
_cell.length_c   1.000
_cell.angle_alpha   90.00
_cell.angle_beta   90.00
_cell.angle_gamma   90.00
#
_symmetry.space_group_name_H-M   'P 1'
#
loop_
_entity.id
_entity.type
_entity.pdbx_description
1 polymer ?
#
loop_
_entity_poly.entity_id
_entity_poly.type
_entity_poly.pdbx_seq_one_letter_code
_entity_poly.pdbx_strand_id
1 'polypeptide(L)' 'MQVSIKAESDGTVNLQLDAEAARAVFACVVFASRFHEGLTPLAMLAAERLHGDGELPAQGGRRELCQ' A
#
# COMPACT_ATOMS: atom_id res chain seq x y z
N MET A 1 15.77 -7.24 0.44
CA MET A 1 14.62 -7.23 -0.48
C MET A 1 14.58 -8.47 -1.37
N GLN A 2 13.69 -9.40 -1.06
CA GLN A 2 13.35 -10.60 -1.82
C GLN A 2 11.84 -10.60 -2.12
N VAL A 3 11.50 -10.95 -3.36
CA VAL A 3 10.12 -11.10 -3.82
C VAL A 3 10.02 -12.35 -4.69
N SER A 4 8.98 -13.14 -4.48
CA SER A 4 8.58 -14.22 -5.37
C SER A 4 7.13 -14.01 -5.78
N ILE A 5 6.84 -14.14 -7.06
CA ILE A 5 5.50 -14.00 -7.64
C ILE A 5 5.19 -15.31 -8.35
N LYS A 6 4.12 -15.97 -7.93
CA LYS A 6 3.62 -17.19 -8.57
C LYS A 6 2.18 -16.98 -8.99
N ALA A 7 1.93 -17.02 -10.29
CA ALA A 7 0.58 -17.08 -10.82
C ALA A 7 0.11 -18.54 -10.83
N GLU A 8 -1.07 -18.80 -10.28
CA GLU A 8 -1.73 -20.09 -10.32
C GLU A 8 -2.67 -20.15 -11.54
N SER A 9 -3.00 -21.37 -11.98
CA SER A 9 -3.83 -21.60 -13.16
C SER A 9 -5.29 -21.16 -13.02
N ASP A 10 -5.73 -20.88 -11.79
CA ASP A 10 -7.06 -20.37 -11.46
C ASP A 10 -7.16 -18.83 -11.54
N GLY A 11 -6.07 -18.16 -11.93
CA GLY A 11 -6.01 -16.70 -12.02
C GLY A 11 -5.57 -16.02 -10.72
N THR A 12 -5.28 -16.79 -9.66
CA THR A 12 -4.72 -16.26 -8.41
C THR A 12 -3.25 -15.90 -8.59
N VAL A 13 -2.80 -14.82 -7.96
CA VAL A 13 -1.38 -14.46 -7.88
C VAL A 13 -0.94 -14.48 -6.42
N ASN A 14 -0.01 -15.37 -6.11
CA ASN A 14 0.63 -15.46 -4.80
C ASN A 14 1.91 -14.63 -4.81
N LEU A 15 1.99 -13.67 -3.87
CA LEU A 15 3.20 -12.89 -3.63
C LEU A 15 3.81 -13.31 -2.30
N GLN A 16 5.06 -13.75 -2.33
CA GLN A 16 5.87 -13.95 -1.14
C GLN A 16 6.83 -12.78 -1.01
N LEU A 17 6.63 -11.97 0.02
CA LEU A 17 7.36 -10.73 0.26
C LEU A 17 8.08 -10.83 1.61
N ASP A 18 9.36 -10.45 1.64
CA ASP A 18 10.00 -10.13 2.91
C ASP A 18 9.44 -8.82 3.50
N ALA A 19 9.78 -8.53 4.75
CA ALA A 19 9.25 -7.35 5.44
C ALA A 19 9.61 -6.02 4.76
N GLU A 20 10.75 -5.96 4.06
CA GLU A 20 11.17 -4.77 3.32
C GLU A 20 10.35 -4.59 2.04
N ALA A 21 10.17 -5.66 1.27
CA ALA A 21 9.36 -5.67 0.07
C ALA A 21 7.88 -5.39 0.38
N ALA A 22 7.34 -5.95 1.47
CA ALA A 22 5.97 -5.69 1.90
C ALA A 22 5.75 -4.19 2.22
N ARG A 23 6.68 -3.56 2.95
CA ARG A 23 6.63 -2.11 3.24
C ARG A 23 6.67 -1.27 1.97
N ALA A 24 7.51 -1.62 1.01
CA ALA A 24 7.57 -0.92 -0.28
C ALA A 24 6.23 -1.02 -1.04
N VAL A 25 5.61 -2.21 -1.08
CA VAL A 25 4.31 -2.42 -1.72
C VAL A 25 3.22 -1.58 -1.04
N PHE A 26 3.14 -1.59 0.29
CA PHE A 26 2.17 -0.77 1.02
C PHE A 26 2.38 0.73 0.76
N ALA A 27 3.63 1.21 0.71
CA ALA A 27 3.93 2.61 0.43
C ALA A 27 3.48 3.01 -0.99
N CYS A 28 3.69 2.12 -1.97
CA CYS A 28 3.20 2.30 -3.33
C CYS A 28 1.67 2.38 -3.39
N VAL A 29 0.95 1.54 -2.64
CA VAL A 29 -0.53 1.58 -2.59
C VAL A 29 -1.02 2.90 -2.00
N VAL A 30 -0.44 3.35 -0.88
CA VAL A 30 -0.77 4.65 -0.28
C VAL A 30 -0.52 5.78 -1.27
N PHE A 31 0.63 5.78 -1.95
CA PHE A 31 0.97 6.78 -2.94
C PHE A 31 -0.01 6.77 -4.13
N ALA A 32 -0.26 5.60 -4.73
CA ALA A 32 -1.10 5.46 -5.92
C ALA A 32 -2.57 5.83 -5.65
N SER A 33 -3.06 5.61 -4.43
CA SER A 33 -4.42 5.99 -4.03
C SER A 33 -4.70 7.50 -4.11
N ARG A 34 -3.65 8.34 -4.10
CA ARG A 34 -3.78 9.79 -4.28
C ARG A 34 -4.19 10.17 -5.70
N PHE A 35 -4.01 9.26 -6.65
CA PHE A 35 -4.28 9.48 -8.08
C PHE A 35 -5.39 8.55 -8.60
N HIS A 36 -5.72 7.49 -7.87
CA HIS A 36 -6.71 6.48 -8.28
C HIS A 36 -7.67 6.15 -7.13
N GLU A 37 -8.91 6.62 -7.23
CA GLU A 37 -9.95 6.40 -6.21
C GLU A 37 -10.26 4.91 -5.95
N GLY A 38 -10.08 4.05 -6.96
CA GLY A 38 -10.25 2.61 -6.80
C GLY A 38 -9.30 1.96 -5.80
N LEU A 39 -8.19 2.63 -5.45
CA LEU A 39 -7.20 2.15 -4.48
C LEU A 39 -7.40 2.75 -3.07
N THR A 40 -8.29 3.73 -2.91
CA THR A 40 -8.55 4.37 -1.60
C THR A 40 -8.92 3.38 -0.49
N PRO A 41 -9.76 2.34 -0.72
CA PRO A 41 -10.06 1.33 0.31
C PRO A 41 -8.81 0.55 0.75
N LEU A 42 -7.87 0.32 -0.17
CA LEU A 42 -6.63 -0.41 0.11
C LEU A 42 -5.58 0.48 0.80
N ALA A 43 -5.67 1.80 0.62
CA ALA A 43 -4.72 2.75 1.21
C ALA A 43 -4.81 2.79 2.75
N MET A 44 -6.00 2.67 3.33
CA MET A 44 -6.17 2.61 4.79
C MET A 44 -5.46 1.39 5.38
N LEU A 45 -5.73 0.21 4.82
CA LEU A 45 -5.08 -1.03 5.25
C LEU A 45 -3.56 -0.96 5.05
N ALA A 46 -3.09 -0.44 3.92
CA ALA A 46 -1.67 -0.29 3.64
C ALA A 46 -0.98 0.68 4.62
N ALA A 47 -1.64 1.79 4.99
CA ALA A 47 -1.13 2.73 5.97
C ALA A 47 -1.04 2.11 7.38
N GLU A 48 -2.06 1.36 7.81
CA GLU A 48 -2.05 0.63 9.09
C GLU A 48 -0.88 -0.37 9.15
N ARG A 49 -0.69 -1.15 8.08
CA ARG A 49 0.41 -2.12 8.00
C ARG A 49 1.80 -1.49 7.92
N LEU A 50 1.90 -0.25 7.46
CA LEU A 50 3.16 0.52 7.43
C LEU A 50 3.54 1.08 8.80
N HIS A 51 2.57 1.59 9.56
CA HIS A 51 2.83 2.28 10.83
C HIS A 51 2.84 1.32 12.04
N GLY A 52 2.34 0.09 11.88
CA GLY A 52 2.13 -0.83 13.01
C GLY A 52 0.97 -0.35 13.88
N ASP A 53 0.46 -1.21 14.77
CA ASP A 53 -0.77 -1.04 15.56
C ASP A 53 -0.80 0.18 16.54
N GLY A 54 0.08 1.18 16.39
CA GLY A 54 0.22 2.31 17.31
C GLY A 54 -0.21 3.68 16.77
N GLU A 55 -0.04 3.98 15.49
CA GLU A 55 -0.23 5.35 14.99
C GLU A 55 -0.79 5.36 13.57
N LEU A 56 -2.12 5.42 13.45
CA LEU A 56 -2.76 5.88 12.22
C LEU A 56 -2.30 7.33 11.97
N PRO A 57 -1.71 7.66 10.82
CA PRO A 57 -1.42 9.06 10.50
C PRO A 57 -2.75 9.80 10.42
N ALA A 58 -2.89 10.83 11.25
CA ALA A 58 -4.03 11.72 11.26
C ALA A 58 -4.38 12.10 9.82
N GLN A 59 -5.67 11.99 9.47
CA GLN A 59 -6.23 12.50 8.22
C GLN A 59 -6.01 14.01 8.14
N GLY A 60 -4.79 14.41 7.77
CA GLY A 60 -4.39 15.77 7.50
C GLY A 60 -4.91 16.15 6.13
N GLY A 61 -6.16 16.60 6.08
CA GLY A 61 -6.64 17.36 4.93
C GLY A 61 -5.72 18.55 4.71
N ARG A 62 -4.93 18.54 3.65
CA ARG A 62 -4.23 19.73 3.16
C ARG A 62 -4.34 19.84 1.65
N ARG A 63 -5.23 20.75 1.29
CA ARG A 63 -5.26 21.60 0.11
C ARG A 63 -3.90 21.76 -0.60
N GLU A 64 -4.00 21.67 -1.92
CA GLU A 64 -3.29 22.49 -2.90
C GLU A 64 -1.77 22.32 -2.94
N LEU A 65 -1.31 21.45 -3.84
CA LEU A 65 0.04 21.51 -4.41
C LEU A 65 -0.06 21.85 -5.89
N CYS A 66 -0.30 23.14 -6.16
CA CYS A 66 0.03 23.82 -7.41
C CYS A 66 0.37 25.28 -7.04
N GLN A 67 1.66 25.57 -6.83
CA GLN A 67 2.26 26.87 -7.10
C GLN A 67 3.64 26.63 -7.70
#